data_AF-A0A2D6EBC5-F1
#
_entry.id   AF-A0A2D6EBC5-F1
#
_cell.length_a   1.000
_cell.length_b   1.000
_cell.length_c   1.000
_cell.angle_alpha   90.00
_cell.angle_beta   90.00
_cell.angle_gamma   90.00
#
_symmetry.space_group_name_H-M   'P 1'
#
loop_
_entity.id
_entity.type
_entity.pdbx_description
1 polymer ?
#
loop_
_entity_poly.entity_id
_entity_poly.type
_entity_poly.pdbx_seq_one_letter_code
_entity_poly.pdbx_strand_id
1 'polypeptide(L)'
;MLQVGDVILSTRGSNNFAHCLAEVHGDVVCSPHFFVIRISVGTLLPEFLAWQINQQPAQDYFAAGATGSHILNLKRQVVEDLPIAIPSLLEQQRIIDLDAAARTERSLLGRLIENRSTEMSGIAQQLLRPAFQRPTKRAS
;
A
#
# COMPACT_ATOMS: atom_id res chain seq x y z
N MET A 1 20.01 -1.70 13.22
CA MET A 1 19.08 -2.84 12.96
C MET A 1 17.67 -2.33 13.06
N LEU A 2 16.78 -2.92 12.26
CA LEU A 2 15.35 -2.61 12.30
C LEU A 2 14.69 -3.23 13.53
N GLN A 3 13.65 -2.57 14.01
CA GLN A 3 12.89 -2.97 15.21
C GLN A 3 11.39 -2.88 14.92
N VAL A 4 10.60 -3.64 15.70
CA VAL A 4 9.14 -3.50 15.69
C VAL A 4 8.77 -2.07 16.05
N GLY A 5 7.82 -1.48 15.31
CA GLY A 5 7.41 -0.09 15.45
C GLY A 5 8.28 0.91 14.68
N ASP A 6 9.34 0.49 13.99
CA ASP A 6 10.01 1.35 13.01
C ASP A 6 9.07 1.60 11.82
N VAL A 7 9.01 2.85 11.35
CA VAL A 7 8.30 3.22 10.13
C VAL A 7 9.29 3.35 8.99
N ILE A 8 9.09 2.55 7.94
CA ILE A 8 9.93 2.52 6.75
C ILE A 8 9.28 3.34 5.65
N LEU A 9 9.96 4.37 5.17
CA LEU A 9 9.51 5.25 4.09
C LEU A 9 10.34 5.03 2.83
N SER A 10 9.68 4.71 1.72
CA SER A 10 10.30 4.74 0.40
C SER A 10 10.53 6.19 -0.04
N THR A 11 11.76 6.54 -0.40
CA THR A 11 12.16 7.89 -0.81
C THR A 11 12.48 8.01 -2.30
N ARG A 12 12.26 6.93 -3.04
CA ARG A 12 12.61 6.76 -4.45
C ARG A 12 11.37 6.33 -5.23
N GLY A 13 11.19 6.94 -6.40
CA GLY A 13 10.15 6.57 -7.36
C GLY A 13 8.98 7.55 -7.38
N SER A 14 7.86 7.13 -7.98
CA SER A 14 6.66 7.97 -8.09
C SER A 14 5.79 7.94 -6.84
N ASN A 15 6.00 6.97 -5.94
CA ASN A 15 5.15 6.74 -4.76
C ASN A 15 5.99 6.66 -3.48
N ASN A 16 5.92 7.72 -2.66
CA ASN A 16 6.57 7.77 -1.35
C ASN A 16 5.67 7.11 -0.30
N PHE A 17 5.79 5.80 -0.14
CA PHE A 17 4.92 5.03 0.77
C PHE A 17 5.62 4.69 2.09
N ALA A 18 4.89 4.83 3.20
CA ALA A 18 5.32 4.50 4.55
C ALA A 18 4.68 3.20 5.06
N HIS A 19 5.44 2.40 5.79
CA HIS A 19 4.95 1.17 6.40
C HIS A 19 5.50 1.00 7.82
N CYS A 20 4.62 0.72 8.79
CA CYS A 20 5.02 0.36 10.15
C CYS A 20 5.39 -1.13 10.21
N LEU A 21 6.57 -1.45 10.74
CA LEU A 21 6.99 -2.83 10.96
C LEU A 21 6.26 -3.42 12.17
N ALA A 22 5.28 -4.30 11.90
CA ALA A 22 4.60 -5.08 12.93
C ALA A 22 5.48 -6.20 13.49
N GLU A 23 6.34 -6.79 12.66
CA GLU A 23 7.20 -7.92 13.02
C GLU A 23 8.58 -7.79 12.34
N VAL A 24 9.63 -8.23 13.04
CA VAL A 24 11.00 -8.29 12.51
C VAL A 24 11.59 -9.64 12.91
N HIS A 25 12.07 -10.42 11.94
CA HIS A 25 12.69 -11.71 12.18
C HIS A 25 14.19 -11.66 11.94
N GLY A 26 14.96 -11.86 13.02
CA GLY A 26 16.42 -11.83 12.97
C GLY A 26 17.01 -10.45 12.69
N ASP A 27 18.26 -10.45 12.25
CA ASP A 27 19.07 -9.24 12.10
C ASP A 27 18.81 -8.59 10.74
N VAL A 28 17.76 -7.77 10.66
CA VAL A 28 17.38 -7.09 9.42
C VAL A 28 18.01 -5.70 9.34
N VAL A 29 18.65 -5.43 8.21
CA VAL A 29 19.17 -4.11 7.84
C VAL A 29 18.31 -3.49 6.74
N CYS A 30 18.04 -2.20 6.85
CA CYS A 30 17.30 -1.46 5.83
C CYS A 30 18.24 -1.06 4.69
N SER A 31 17.78 -1.22 3.45
CA SER A 31 18.50 -0.69 2.29
C SER A 31 18.62 0.85 2.41
N PRO A 32 19.72 1.46 1.95
CA PRO A 32 19.93 2.91 2.01
C PRO A 32 18.92 3.73 1.19
N HIS A 33 18.06 3.07 0.40
CA HIS A 33 16.99 3.70 -0.37
C HIS A 33 15.70 3.94 0.43
N PHE A 34 15.69 3.56 1.70
CA PHE A 34 14.58 3.82 2.60
C PHE A 34 15.04 4.71 3.75
N PHE A 35 14.12 5.52 4.25
CA PHE A 35 14.29 6.14 5.56
C PHE A 35 13.63 5.28 6.62
N VAL A 36 14.32 5.14 7.75
CA VAL A 36 13.81 4.51 8.97
C VAL A 36 13.45 5.65 9.92
N ILE A 37 12.16 5.76 10.24
CA ILE A 37 11.63 6.74 11.18
C ILE A 37 11.30 5.99 12.46
N ARG A 38 11.94 6.40 13.56
CA ARG A 38 11.72 5.84 14.89
C ARG A 38 11.11 6.89 15.79
N ILE A 39 9.94 6.57 16.35
CA ILE A 39 9.24 7.45 17.27
C ILE A 39 9.86 7.29 18.66
N SER A 40 10.21 8.42 19.28
CA SER A 40 10.78 8.48 20.63
C SER A 40 9.77 8.90 21.70
N VAL A 41 8.55 9.31 21.29
CA VAL A 41 7.50 9.83 22.18
C VAL A 41 6.34 8.85 22.29
N GLY A 42 5.82 8.64 23.50
CA GLY A 42 4.70 7.72 23.74
C GLY A 42 3.31 8.26 23.31
N THR A 43 3.24 9.48 22.77
CA THR A 43 1.99 10.13 22.37
C THR A 43 1.62 9.91 20.90
N LEU A 44 2.48 9.23 20.13
CA LEU A 44 2.29 8.98 18.70
C LEU A 44 2.44 7.50 18.40
N LEU A 45 1.41 6.89 17.83
CA LEU A 45 1.46 5.49 17.38
C LEU A 45 2.22 5.39 16.04
N PRO A 46 3.17 4.46 15.89
CA PRO A 46 3.87 4.21 14.63
C PRO A 46 2.96 3.93 13.43
N GLU A 47 1.91 3.14 13.65
CA GLU A 47 0.92 2.79 12.64
C GLU A 47 0.14 4.01 12.17
N PHE A 48 -0.18 4.92 13.10
CA PHE A 48 -0.86 6.17 12.80
C PHE A 48 0.05 7.13 12.01
N LEU A 49 1.34 7.20 12.37
CA LEU A 49 2.30 7.98 11.58
C LEU A 49 2.41 7.45 10.15
N ALA A 50 2.56 6.14 9.98
CA ALA A 50 2.59 5.52 8.65
C ALA A 50 1.30 5.79 7.87
N TRP A 51 0.14 5.67 8.52
CA TRP A 51 -1.15 6.03 7.93
C TRP A 51 -1.18 7.50 7.47
N GLN A 52 -0.78 8.43 8.33
CA GLN A 52 -0.84 9.87 8.05
C GLN A 52 0.09 10.27 6.91
N ILE A 53 1.31 9.70 6.86
CA ILE A 53 2.26 9.90 5.76
C ILE A 53 1.67 9.45 4.42
N ASN A 54 0.88 8.38 4.42
CA ASN A 54 0.26 7.84 3.20
C ASN A 54 -0.98 8.60 2.74
N GLN A 55 -1.45 9.61 3.49
CA GLN A 55 -2.60 10.42 3.08
C GLN A 55 -2.22 11.49 2.06
N GLN A 56 -3.20 11.89 1.23
CA GLN A 56 -3.00 12.84 0.14
C GLN A 56 -2.29 14.14 0.57
N PRO A 57 -2.63 14.80 1.71
CA PRO A 57 -1.96 16.03 2.11
C PRO A 57 -0.45 15.86 2.35
N ALA A 58 -0.03 14.73 2.92
CA ALA A 58 1.40 14.44 3.12
C ALA A 58 2.10 14.09 1.80
N GLN A 59 1.42 13.36 0.90
CA GLN A 59 1.94 13.05 -0.43
C GLN A 59 2.10 14.32 -1.28
N ASP A 60 1.14 15.24 -1.22
CA ASP A 60 1.20 16.54 -1.90
C ASP A 60 2.35 17.39 -1.37
N TYR A 61 2.55 17.41 -0.05
CA TYR A 61 3.68 18.08 0.58
C TYR A 61 5.02 17.52 0.07
N PHE A 62 5.16 16.19 0.00
CA PHE A 62 6.36 15.56 -0.56
C PHE A 62 6.56 15.86 -2.04
N ALA A 63 5.49 15.86 -2.83
CA ALA A 63 5.55 16.20 -4.24
C ALA A 63 6.02 17.65 -4.47
N ALA A 64 5.57 18.60 -3.64
CA ALA A 64 6.00 19.99 -3.70
C ALA A 64 7.45 20.21 -3.26
N GLY A 65 7.92 19.45 -2.26
CA GLY A 65 9.29 19.54 -1.73
C GLY A 65 10.34 18.76 -2.52
N ALA A 66 9.92 17.90 -3.45
CA ALA A 66 10.83 17.04 -4.20
C ALA A 66 11.45 17.75 -5.42
N THR A 67 12.76 17.59 -5.57
CA THR A 67 13.53 18.18 -6.67
C THR A 67 13.90 17.12 -7.71
N GLY A 68 13.54 17.34 -8.99
CA GLY A 68 13.93 16.48 -10.12
C GLY A 68 12.76 16.13 -11.05
N SER A 69 12.98 16.24 -12.37
CA SER A 69 11.91 16.19 -13.39
C SER A 69 11.25 14.81 -13.63
N HIS A 70 11.81 13.71 -13.12
CA HIS A 70 11.28 12.35 -13.39
C HIS A 70 11.52 11.30 -12.29
N ILE A 71 12.41 11.55 -11.32
CA ILE A 71 12.63 10.69 -10.15
C ILE A 71 12.64 11.60 -8.93
N LEU A 72 11.56 11.58 -8.15
CA LEU A 72 11.47 12.32 -6.90
C LEU A 72 12.45 11.65 -5.92
N ASN A 73 13.54 12.34 -5.61
CA ASN A 73 14.46 11.90 -4.55
C ASN A 73 14.12 12.73 -3.32
N LEU A 74 13.38 12.13 -2.38
CA LEU A 74 12.90 12.85 -1.21
C LEU A 74 14.09 13.16 -0.29
N LYS A 75 14.36 14.45 -0.08
CA LYS A 75 15.44 14.88 0.82
C LYS A 75 15.04 14.62 2.27
N ARG A 76 16.01 14.22 3.10
CA ARG A 76 15.84 14.04 4.55
C ARG A 76 15.09 15.20 5.21
N GLN A 77 15.52 16.43 4.92
CA GLN A 77 14.93 17.63 5.50
C GLN A 77 13.43 17.77 5.20
N VAL A 78 12.97 17.41 4.00
CA VAL A 78 11.54 17.45 3.66
C VAL A 78 10.74 16.46 4.52
N VAL A 79 11.30 15.30 4.83
CA VAL A 79 10.63 14.33 5.72
C VAL A 79 10.60 14.82 7.16
N GLU A 80 11.69 15.42 7.63
CA GLU A 80 11.81 15.97 8.98
C GLU A 80 10.90 17.19 9.20
N ASP A 81 10.66 17.98 8.15
CA ASP A 81 9.81 19.18 8.17
C ASP A 81 8.32 18.90 7.88
N LEU A 82 7.94 17.64 7.62
CA LEU A 82 6.54 17.26 7.35
C LEU A 82 5.67 17.60 8.58
N PRO A 83 4.63 18.44 8.44
CA PRO A 83 3.70 18.70 9.53
C PRO A 83 2.90 17.45 9.88
N ILE A 84 2.94 17.03 11.16
CA ILE A 84 2.22 15.86 11.68
C ILE A 84 1.19 16.33 12.71
N ALA A 85 -0.08 15.98 12.51
CA ALA A 85 -1.11 16.13 13.53
C ALA A 85 -0.99 14.99 14.56
N ILE A 86 -1.09 15.33 15.84
CA ILE A 86 -1.00 14.37 16.96
C ILE A 86 -2.29 14.46 17.79
N PRO A 87 -3.38 13.80 17.35
CA PRO A 87 -4.62 13.71 18.14
C PRO A 87 -4.43 12.76 19.34
N SER A 88 -5.47 12.54 20.14
CA SER A 88 -5.37 11.62 21.28
C SER A 88 -5.06 10.18 20.82
N LEU A 89 -4.38 9.38 21.65
CA LEU A 89 -4.06 7.97 21.33
C LEU A 89 -5.31 7.16 20.96
N LEU A 90 -6.45 7.44 21.62
CA LEU A 90 -7.72 6.82 21.31
C LEU A 90 -8.20 7.15 19.89
N GLU A 91 -8.10 8.42 19.48
CA GLU A 91 -8.46 8.84 18.12
C GLU A 91 -7.50 8.26 17.07
N GLN A 92 -6.20 8.22 17.36
CA GLN A 92 -5.21 7.58 16.50
C GLN A 92 -5.57 6.11 16.25
N GLN A 93 -5.88 5.36 17.32
CA GLN A 93 -6.28 3.96 17.21
C GLN A 93 -7.55 3.79 16.36
N ARG A 94 -8.58 4.61 16.61
CA ARG A 94 -9.84 4.56 15.84
C ARG A 94 -9.62 4.77 14.34
N ILE A 95 -8.70 5.66 13.98
CA ILE A 95 -8.35 5.93 12.58
C ILE A 95 -7.63 4.71 11.96
N ILE A 96 -6.67 4.13 12.67
CA ILE A 96 -5.95 2.93 12.23
C ILE A 96 -6.93 1.77 11.98
N ASP A 97 -7.86 1.55 12.92
CA ASP A 97 -8.85 0.47 12.85
C ASP A 97 -9.80 0.66 11.66
N LEU A 98 -10.26 1.89 11.44
CA LEU A 98 -11.13 2.24 10.32
C LEU A 98 -10.42 1.99 8.97
N ASP A 99 -9.17 2.43 8.84
CA ASP A 99 -8.39 2.23 7.63
C ASP A 99 -8.10 0.74 7.37
N ALA A 100 -7.82 -0.04 8.41
CA ALA A 100 -7.69 -1.50 8.30
C ALA A 100 -8.99 -2.17 7.83
N ALA A 101 -10.14 -1.75 8.36
CA ALA A 101 -11.45 -2.23 7.91
C ALA A 101 -11.70 -1.88 6.43
N ALA A 102 -11.43 -0.64 6.04
CA ALA A 102 -11.60 -0.17 4.66
C ALA A 102 -10.68 -0.91 3.66
N ARG A 103 -9.44 -1.22 4.04
CA ARG A 103 -8.54 -2.06 3.22
C ARG A 103 -9.09 -3.47 3.04
N THR A 104 -9.60 -4.06 4.12
CA THR A 104 -10.19 -5.40 4.10
C THR A 104 -11.42 -5.44 3.19
N GLU A 105 -12.30 -4.45 3.30
CA GLU A 105 -13.47 -4.30 2.45
C GLU A 105 -13.08 -4.22 0.96
N ARG A 106 -12.12 -3.35 0.60
CA ARG A 106 -11.64 -3.22 -0.79
C ARG A 106 -11.08 -4.53 -1.33
N SER A 107 -10.31 -5.27 -0.52
CA SER A 107 -9.76 -6.57 -0.91
C SER A 107 -10.87 -7.60 -1.18
N LEU A 108 -11.87 -7.68 -0.30
CA LEU A 108 -13.00 -8.59 -0.46
C LEU A 108 -13.84 -8.27 -1.70
N LEU A 109 -14.10 -6.99 -1.95
CA LEU A 109 -14.81 -6.54 -3.15
C LEU A 109 -14.02 -6.87 -4.43
N GLY A 110 -12.70 -6.65 -4.44
CA GLY A 110 -11.83 -7.02 -5.55
C GLY A 110 -11.92 -8.52 -5.88
N ARG A 111 -11.81 -9.37 -4.86
CA ARG A 111 -11.96 -10.82 -5.00
C ARG A 111 -13.33 -11.23 -5.53
N LEU A 112 -14.39 -10.53 -5.11
CA LEU A 112 -15.75 -10.79 -5.59
C LEU A 112 -15.87 -10.47 -7.09
N ILE A 113 -15.28 -9.35 -7.54
CA ILE A 113 -15.26 -8.95 -8.96
C ILE A 113 -14.51 -9.99 -9.79
N GLU A 114 -13.33 -10.43 -9.35
CA GLU A 114 -12.54 -11.47 -10.03
C GLU A 114 -13.29 -12.80 -10.12
N ASN A 115 -13.98 -13.19 -9.04
CA ASN A 115 -14.78 -14.40 -9.02
C ASN A 115 -15.92 -14.36 -10.05
N ARG A 116 -16.63 -13.24 -10.15
CA ARG A 116 -17.67 -13.08 -11.17
C ARG A 116 -17.11 -13.11 -12.60
N SER A 117 -15.96 -12.52 -12.84
CA SER A 117 -15.30 -12.59 -14.15
C SER A 117 -14.96 -14.05 -14.53
N THR A 118 -14.45 -14.81 -13.56
CA THR A 118 -14.16 -16.24 -13.72
C THR A 118 -15.41 -17.05 -14.03
N GLU A 119 -16.51 -16.83 -13.31
CA GLU A 119 -17.80 -17.48 -13.53
C GLU A 119 -18.32 -17.24 -14.97
N MET A 120 -18.30 -15.98 -15.42
CA MET A 120 -18.74 -15.60 -16.76
C MET A 120 -17.89 -16.25 -17.85
N SER A 121 -16.57 -16.32 -17.66
CA SER A 121 -15.66 -17.02 -18.57
C SER A 121 -15.98 -18.51 -18.65
N GLY A 122 -16.25 -19.16 -17.51
CA GLY A 122 -16.66 -20.56 -17.45
C GLY A 122 -17.97 -20.84 -18.20
N ILE A 123 -18.98 -19.97 -18.04
CA ILE A 123 -20.24 -20.06 -18.78
C ILE A 123 -20.00 -19.92 -20.28
N ALA A 124 -19.21 -18.93 -20.71
CA ALA A 124 -18.89 -18.72 -22.12
C ALA A 124 -18.18 -19.93 -22.74
N GLN A 125 -17.22 -20.51 -22.02
CA GLN A 125 -16.52 -21.73 -22.45
C GLN A 125 -17.49 -22.90 -22.63
N GLN A 126 -18.43 -23.10 -21.69
CA GLN A 126 -19.43 -24.17 -21.78
C GLN A 126 -20.34 -24.00 -23.01
N LEU A 127 -20.81 -22.77 -23.26
CA LEU A 127 -21.69 -22.48 -24.40
C LEU A 127 -21.00 -22.66 -25.76
N LEU A 128 -19.72 -22.29 -25.85
CA LEU A 128 -18.96 -22.37 -27.11
C LEU A 128 -18.37 -23.76 -27.37
N ARG A 129 -18.25 -24.62 -26.35
CA ARG A 129 -17.68 -25.96 -26.45
C ARG A 129 -18.26 -26.81 -27.60
N PRO A 130 -19.59 -26.84 -27.87
CA PRO A 130 -20.14 -27.60 -29.00
C PRO A 130 -19.79 -27.00 -30.37
N ALA A 131 -19.63 -25.67 -30.47
CA ALA A 131 -19.29 -24.99 -31.72
C ALA A 131 -17.87 -25.35 -32.20
N PHE A 132 -16.97 -25.64 -31.26
CA PHE A 132 -15.60 -26.09 -31.54
C PHE A 132 -15.45 -27.61 -31.73
N GLN A 133 -16.52 -28.39 -31.56
CA GLN A 133 -16.52 -29.86 -31.67
C GLN A 133 -17.07 -30.40 -33.00
N ARG A 134 -17.48 -29.56 -33.95
CA ARG A 134 -17.98 -30.04 -35.26
C ARG A 134 -16.87 -30.72 -36.06
N PRO A 135 -16.99 -32.01 -36.42
CA PRO A 135 -16.02 -32.66 -37.30
C PRO A 135 -16.20 -32.16 -38.73
N THR A 136 -15.08 -31.98 -39.43
CA THR A 136 -15.00 -31.87 -40.88
C THR A 136 -15.58 -33.13 -41.54
N LYS A 137 -16.89 -33.13 -41.83
CA LYS A 137 -17.45 -34.01 -42.86
C LYS A 137 -17.53 -33.21 -44.17
N ARG A 138 -16.49 -33.33 -45.01
CA ARG A 138 -16.63 -33.18 -46.46
C ARG A 138 -16.69 -34.58 -47.05
N ALA A 139 -17.80 -34.83 -47.73
CA ALA A 139 -18.18 -36.07 -48.38
C ALA A 139 -17.17 -36.49 -49.45
N SER A 140 -16.94 -37.80 -49.55
CA SER A 140 -16.43 -38.50 -50.74
C SER A 140 -17.60 -38.85 -51.66
#